data_AF-A0A7C2RE31-F1
#
_entry.id   AF-A0A7C2RE31-F1
#
_cell.length_a   1.000
_cell.length_b   1.000
_cell.length_c   1.000
_cell.angle_alpha   90.00
_cell.angle_beta   90.00
_cell.angle_gamma   90.00
#
_symmetry.space_group_name_H-M   'P 1'
#
loop_
_entity.id
_entity.type
_entity.pdbx_description
1 polymer ?
#
loop_
_entity_poly.entity_id
_entity_poly.type
_entity_poly.pdbx_seq_one_letter_code
_entity_poly.pdbx_strand_id
1 'polypeptide(L)'
;MAKRMANRSIDLPRDLYEHLARQARASGQRPEELVVERLSSDLGATVPSRERALEIARQALMPKVGKLFHLGEPTLDLTGPTCWRIPVKTNVEPRRAKVVGEVRIEIFSGRVLTPPEDIRRLTRTALEALGFKRLPPQRAARLSRLLKLHKEERLTPKQHREFEALMAETDELELNNLERIVAQFQIEGETSPR
;
A
#
# COMPACT_ATOMS: atom_id res chain seq x y z
N MET A 1 5.67 -19.87 18.68
CA MET A 1 5.30 -21.09 17.92
C MET A 1 4.50 -20.69 16.70
N ALA A 2 5.11 -20.71 15.50
CA ALA A 2 4.43 -20.36 14.26
C ALA A 2 3.67 -21.60 13.74
N LYS A 3 2.33 -21.53 13.74
CA LYS A 3 1.46 -22.56 13.15
C LYS A 3 1.72 -22.53 11.63
N ARG A 4 2.43 -23.53 11.10
CA ARG A 4 2.58 -23.74 9.64
C ARG A 4 1.18 -23.85 9.05
N MET A 5 0.72 -22.81 8.35
CA MET A 5 -0.50 -22.90 7.54
C MET A 5 -0.16 -23.82 6.36
N ALA A 6 -0.84 -24.97 6.31
CA ALA A 6 -0.70 -25.90 5.21
C ALA A 6 -1.19 -25.24 3.92
N ASN A 7 -0.34 -25.20 2.89
CA ASN A 7 -0.75 -24.93 1.52
C ASN A 7 -1.87 -25.91 1.16
N ARG A 8 -3.10 -25.43 1.03
CA ARG A 8 -4.22 -26.25 0.53
C ARG A 8 -4.31 -26.03 -0.97
N SER A 9 -3.52 -26.78 -1.74
CA SER A 9 -3.78 -26.93 -3.17
C SER A 9 -5.04 -27.78 -3.35
N ILE A 10 -5.95 -27.34 -4.21
CA ILE A 10 -7.07 -28.17 -4.66
C ILE A 10 -6.64 -28.69 -6.03
N ASP A 11 -6.21 -29.95 -6.08
CA ASP A 11 -5.92 -30.61 -7.34
C ASP A 11 -7.24 -31.03 -7.99
N LEU A 12 -7.58 -30.37 -9.09
CA LEU A 12 -8.76 -30.72 -9.88
C LEU A 12 -8.37 -31.70 -10.99
N PRO A 13 -9.14 -32.79 -11.18
CA PRO A 13 -9.08 -33.59 -12.40
C PRO A 13 -9.17 -32.70 -13.65
N ARG A 14 -8.43 -33.06 -14.70
CA ARG A 14 -8.24 -32.23 -15.90
C ARG A 14 -9.56 -31.89 -16.60
N ASP A 15 -10.46 -32.85 -16.68
CA ASP A 15 -11.82 -32.73 -17.22
C ASP A 15 -12.68 -31.73 -16.43
N LEU A 16 -12.60 -31.76 -15.09
CA LEU A 16 -13.29 -30.80 -14.23
C LEU A 16 -12.69 -29.39 -14.36
N TYR A 17 -11.36 -29.28 -14.44
CA TYR A 17 -10.70 -28.00 -14.69
C TYR A 17 -11.07 -27.42 -16.07
N GLU A 18 -11.12 -28.24 -17.12
CA GLU A 18 -11.52 -27.82 -18.46
C GLU A 18 -12.99 -27.40 -18.53
N HIS A 19 -13.87 -28.04 -17.75
CA HIS A 19 -15.25 -27.62 -17.60
C HIS A 19 -15.36 -26.27 -16.87
N LEU A 20 -14.67 -26.14 -15.74
CA LEU A 20 -14.59 -24.89 -14.98
C LEU A 20 -14.03 -23.74 -15.84
N ALA A 21 -12.98 -23.99 -16.61
CA ALA A 21 -12.37 -23.00 -17.49
C ALA A 21 -13.31 -22.55 -18.61
N ARG A 22 -14.12 -23.44 -19.16
CA ARG A 22 -15.17 -23.07 -20.14
C ARG A 22 -16.25 -22.20 -19.50
N GLN A 23 -16.72 -22.55 -18.31
CA GLN A 23 -17.70 -21.75 -17.58
C GLN A 23 -17.15 -20.37 -17.23
N ALA A 24 -15.93 -20.29 -16.73
CA ALA A 24 -15.28 -19.03 -16.38
C ALA A 24 -15.12 -18.11 -17.61
N ARG A 25 -14.71 -18.67 -18.75
CA ARG A 25 -14.64 -17.92 -20.03
C ARG A 25 -16.00 -17.38 -20.47
N ALA A 26 -17.07 -18.17 -20.33
CA ALA A 26 -18.42 -17.72 -20.68
C ALA A 26 -18.89 -16.54 -19.82
N SER A 27 -18.42 -16.48 -18.57
CA SER A 27 -18.72 -15.41 -17.61
C SER A 27 -17.69 -14.27 -17.62
N GLY A 28 -16.64 -14.33 -18.45
CA GLY A 28 -15.56 -13.33 -18.48
C GLY A 28 -14.65 -13.33 -17.23
N GLN A 29 -14.70 -14.39 -16.43
CA GLN A 29 -13.94 -14.52 -15.18
C GLN A 29 -12.78 -15.50 -15.32
N ARG A 30 -11.88 -15.52 -14.33
CA ARG A 30 -10.89 -16.59 -14.19
C ARG A 30 -11.48 -17.81 -13.46
N PRO A 31 -11.01 -19.04 -13.74
CA PRO A 31 -11.54 -20.25 -13.11
C PRO A 31 -11.51 -20.20 -11.58
N GLU A 32 -10.44 -19.65 -11.00
CA GLU A 32 -10.27 -19.55 -9.55
C GLU A 32 -11.29 -18.60 -8.91
N GLU A 33 -11.72 -17.58 -9.64
CA GLU A 33 -12.71 -16.60 -9.20
C GLU A 33 -14.10 -17.18 -9.19
N LEU A 34 -14.42 -17.94 -10.24
CA LEU A 34 -15.68 -18.68 -10.33
C LEU A 34 -15.81 -19.70 -9.18
N VAL A 35 -14.71 -20.35 -8.80
CA VAL A 35 -14.70 -21.26 -7.63
C VAL A 35 -14.97 -20.50 -6.34
N VAL A 36 -14.28 -19.38 -6.12
CA VAL A 36 -14.48 -18.56 -4.92
C VAL A 36 -15.90 -18.00 -4.84
N GLU A 37 -16.45 -17.53 -5.96
CA GLU A 37 -17.82 -17.02 -6.05
C GLU A 37 -18.84 -18.11 -5.68
N ARG A 38 -18.71 -19.31 -6.27
CA ARG A 38 -19.59 -20.46 -5.95
C ARG A 38 -19.49 -20.88 -4.50
N LEU A 39 -18.27 -21.05 -3.99
CA LEU A 39 -18.05 -21.40 -2.58
C LEU A 39 -18.67 -20.36 -1.64
N SER A 40 -18.72 -19.10 -2.05
CA SER A 40 -19.23 -18.03 -1.20
C SER A 40 -20.74 -17.90 -1.27
N SER A 41 -21.32 -18.18 -2.44
CA SER A 41 -22.77 -18.42 -2.56
C SER A 41 -23.21 -19.57 -1.66
N ASP A 42 -22.47 -20.67 -1.65
CA ASP A 42 -22.78 -21.85 -0.82
C ASP A 42 -22.59 -21.59 0.68
N LEU A 43 -21.64 -20.71 1.05
CA LEU A 43 -21.36 -20.33 2.44
C LEU A 43 -22.18 -19.11 2.92
N GLY A 44 -23.01 -18.51 2.06
CA GLY A 44 -23.73 -17.27 2.37
C GLY A 44 -22.83 -16.06 2.66
N ALA A 45 -21.59 -16.10 2.18
CA ALA A 45 -20.58 -15.06 2.41
C ALA A 45 -20.51 -14.11 1.21
N THR A 46 -20.47 -12.80 1.46
CA THR A 46 -20.28 -11.81 0.40
C THR A 46 -18.80 -11.69 0.06
N VAL A 47 -18.38 -12.26 -1.07
CA VAL A 47 -17.03 -12.05 -1.61
C VAL A 47 -16.93 -10.62 -2.12
N PRO A 48 -15.97 -9.81 -1.65
CA PRO A 48 -15.65 -8.56 -2.30
C PRO A 48 -15.15 -8.91 -3.70
N SER A 49 -15.87 -8.41 -4.70
CA SER A 49 -15.42 -8.40 -6.09
C SER A 49 -14.03 -7.76 -6.18
N ARG A 50 -13.32 -7.99 -7.30
CA ARG A 50 -12.04 -7.31 -7.57
C ARG A 50 -12.13 -5.79 -7.35
N GLU A 51 -13.21 -5.19 -7.82
CA GLU A 51 -13.47 -3.76 -7.68
C GLU A 51 -13.65 -3.35 -6.22
N ARG A 52 -14.40 -4.12 -5.43
CA ARG A 52 -14.58 -3.87 -4.01
C ARG A 52 -13.27 -4.03 -3.24
N ALA A 53 -12.44 -5.01 -3.59
CA ALA A 53 -11.11 -5.18 -3.02
C ALA A 53 -10.20 -3.98 -3.33
N LEU A 54 -10.23 -3.47 -4.57
CA LEU A 54 -9.53 -2.24 -4.93
C LEU A 54 -10.00 -1.04 -4.11
N GLU A 55 -11.31 -0.89 -3.90
CA GLU A 55 -11.87 0.19 -3.11
C GLU A 55 -11.41 0.14 -1.66
N ILE A 56 -11.45 -1.04 -1.03
CA ILE A 56 -10.96 -1.26 0.34
C ILE A 56 -9.45 -0.95 0.43
N ALA A 57 -8.65 -1.39 -0.55
CA ALA A 57 -7.23 -1.06 -0.59
C ALA A 57 -6.99 0.45 -0.76
N ARG A 58 -7.80 1.14 -1.58
CA ARG A 58 -7.76 2.60 -1.69
C ARG A 58 -8.07 3.25 -0.36
N GLN A 59 -9.14 2.86 0.32
CA GLN A 59 -9.51 3.42 1.62
C GLN A 59 -8.43 3.19 2.69
N ALA A 60 -7.72 2.06 2.64
CA ALA A 60 -6.62 1.78 3.56
C ALA A 60 -5.37 2.65 3.31
N LEU A 61 -5.11 3.04 2.05
CA LEU A 61 -3.93 3.82 1.66
C LEU A 61 -4.18 5.33 1.54
N MET A 62 -5.36 5.74 1.11
CA MET A 62 -5.70 7.13 0.75
C MET A 62 -5.67 8.14 1.89
N PRO A 63 -5.95 7.81 3.17
CA PRO A 63 -5.85 8.78 4.25
C PRO A 63 -4.45 9.37 4.44
N LYS A 64 -3.40 8.78 3.84
CA LYS A 64 -2.00 9.19 4.08
C LYS A 64 -1.17 9.41 2.82
N VAL A 65 -1.59 8.94 1.64
CA VAL A 65 -0.65 8.81 0.51
C VAL A 65 -1.30 8.74 -0.88
N GLY A 66 -2.61 8.98 -1.00
CA GLY A 66 -3.43 8.57 -2.15
C GLY A 66 -3.01 9.06 -3.55
N LYS A 67 -2.20 10.13 -3.67
CA LYS A 67 -1.70 10.62 -4.96
C LYS A 67 -0.35 10.01 -5.38
N LEU A 68 0.39 9.40 -4.45
CA LEU A 68 1.73 8.88 -4.70
C LEU A 68 1.74 7.42 -5.18
N PHE A 69 0.56 6.77 -5.18
CA PHE A 69 0.43 5.36 -5.51
C PHE A 69 -0.64 5.07 -6.54
N HIS A 70 -0.37 4.04 -7.33
CA HIS A 70 -1.34 3.30 -8.10
C HIS A 70 -1.49 1.90 -7.55
N LEU A 71 -2.73 1.42 -7.49
CA LEU A 71 -3.00 0.01 -7.23
C LEU A 71 -2.95 -0.76 -8.55
N GLY A 72 -2.17 -1.85 -8.57
CA GLY A 72 -2.17 -2.81 -9.66
C GLY A 72 -3.41 -3.69 -9.65
N GLU A 73 -3.50 -4.58 -10.64
CA GLU A 73 -4.60 -5.53 -10.74
C GLU A 73 -4.60 -6.48 -9.52
N PRO A 74 -5.76 -6.66 -8.84
CA PRO A 74 -5.90 -7.64 -7.78
C PRO A 74 -5.67 -9.04 -8.31
N THR A 75 -4.84 -9.80 -7.62
CA THR A 75 -4.60 -11.22 -7.91
C THR A 75 -5.05 -12.06 -6.74
N LEU A 76 -5.68 -13.18 -7.03
CA LEU A 76 -6.15 -14.10 -6.01
C LEU A 76 -4.96 -14.89 -5.44
N ASP A 77 -4.83 -14.89 -4.12
CA ASP A 77 -3.84 -15.70 -3.41
C ASP A 77 -4.51 -16.75 -2.54
N LEU A 78 -4.23 -18.01 -2.88
CA LEU A 78 -4.75 -19.20 -2.23
C LEU A 78 -3.68 -19.91 -1.38
N THR A 79 -2.45 -19.39 -1.32
CA THR A 79 -1.32 -20.03 -0.62
C THR A 79 -1.32 -19.81 0.90
N GLY A 80 -2.26 -19.02 1.41
CA GLY A 80 -2.42 -18.70 2.84
C GLY A 80 -3.88 -18.39 3.16
N PRO A 81 -4.19 -17.39 4.01
CA PRO A 81 -5.57 -16.92 4.10
C PRO A 81 -6.02 -16.46 2.71
N THR A 82 -7.15 -17.00 2.24
CA THR A 82 -7.71 -16.68 0.92
C THR A 82 -7.91 -15.17 0.81
N CYS A 83 -7.09 -14.52 -0.01
CA CYS A 83 -7.03 -13.06 -0.04
C CYS A 83 -6.80 -12.52 -1.45
N TRP A 84 -7.24 -11.29 -1.65
CA TRP A 84 -6.80 -10.46 -2.77
C TRP A 84 -5.44 -9.87 -2.45
N ARG A 85 -4.45 -10.11 -3.33
CA ARG A 85 -3.16 -9.43 -3.36
C ARG A 85 -3.21 -8.30 -4.36
N ILE A 86 -3.07 -7.09 -3.87
CA ILE A 86 -3.14 -5.87 -4.67
C ILE A 86 -1.77 -5.21 -4.66
N PRO A 87 -1.03 -5.24 -5.79
CA PRO A 87 0.27 -4.59 -5.88
C PRO A 87 0.13 -3.08 -5.67
N VAL A 88 1.01 -2.49 -4.89
CA VAL A 88 1.12 -1.04 -4.74
C VAL A 88 2.30 -0.58 -5.59
N LYS A 89 2.01 0.25 -6.58
CA LYS A 89 2.99 0.84 -7.50
C LYS A 89 3.14 2.33 -7.19
N THR A 90 4.34 2.87 -7.37
CA THR A 90 4.56 4.33 -7.26
C THR A 90 4.00 5.04 -8.49
N ASN A 91 3.27 6.14 -8.31
CA ASN A 91 2.79 7.00 -9.40
C ASN A 91 3.79 8.10 -9.79
N VAL A 92 5.08 7.83 -9.64
CA VAL A 92 6.11 8.87 -9.61
C VAL A 92 6.75 9.05 -10.98
N GLU A 93 6.77 7.97 -11.76
CA GLU A 93 7.24 7.96 -13.12
C GLU A 93 6.59 6.74 -13.78
N PRO A 94 5.57 6.88 -14.63
CA PRO A 94 4.83 5.74 -15.20
C PRO A 94 5.75 4.73 -15.90
N ARG A 95 6.85 5.22 -16.50
CA ARG A 95 7.89 4.41 -17.16
C ARG A 95 8.79 3.64 -16.19
N ARG A 96 8.81 4.03 -14.90
CA ARG A 96 9.57 3.37 -13.83
C ARG A 96 8.69 2.96 -12.65
N ALA A 97 7.39 2.82 -12.86
CA ALA A 97 6.45 2.44 -11.82
C ALA A 97 6.82 1.06 -11.26
N LYS A 98 7.51 1.06 -10.12
CA LYS A 98 7.94 -0.17 -9.44
C LYS A 98 6.90 -0.55 -8.40
N VAL A 99 6.69 -1.85 -8.25
CA VAL A 99 5.93 -2.41 -7.14
C VAL A 99 6.74 -2.20 -5.87
N VAL A 100 6.22 -1.40 -4.95
CA VAL A 100 6.85 -1.13 -3.63
C VAL A 100 6.33 -2.06 -2.54
N GLY A 101 5.28 -2.80 -2.84
CA GLY A 101 4.79 -3.93 -2.06
C GLY A 101 3.33 -4.19 -2.37
N GLU A 102 2.56 -4.66 -1.39
CA GLU A 102 1.20 -5.14 -1.63
C GLU A 102 0.26 -4.89 -0.45
N VAL A 103 -1.02 -4.72 -0.77
CA VAL A 103 -2.13 -4.77 0.18
C VAL A 103 -2.81 -6.12 0.04
N ARG A 104 -3.03 -6.80 1.17
CA ARG A 104 -3.72 -8.09 1.26
C ARG A 104 -5.08 -7.88 1.89
N ILE A 105 -6.14 -8.36 1.26
CA ILE A 105 -7.52 -8.24 1.74
C ILE A 105 -8.13 -9.62 1.81
N GLU A 106 -8.57 -10.03 2.99
CA GLU A 106 -9.25 -11.31 3.19
C GLU A 106 -10.57 -11.33 2.42
N ILE A 107 -10.82 -12.42 1.71
CA ILE A 107 -11.99 -12.54 0.83
C ILE A 107 -13.27 -12.61 1.64
N PHE A 108 -13.35 -13.45 2.66
CA PHE A 108 -14.64 -13.68 3.33
C PHE A 108 -15.08 -12.54 4.26
N SER A 109 -14.14 -11.69 4.70
CA SER A 109 -14.44 -10.61 5.65
C SER A 109 -14.24 -9.20 5.07
N GLY A 110 -13.56 -9.07 3.92
CA GLY A 110 -13.11 -7.78 3.41
C GLY A 110 -12.07 -7.09 4.30
N ARG A 111 -11.52 -7.79 5.31
CA ARG A 111 -10.55 -7.20 6.24
C ARG A 111 -9.19 -7.05 5.58
N VAL A 112 -8.55 -5.91 5.79
CA VAL A 112 -7.16 -5.70 5.41
C VAL A 112 -6.26 -6.55 6.32
N LEU A 113 -5.56 -7.51 5.71
CA LEU A 113 -4.59 -8.39 6.37
C LEU A 113 -3.21 -7.74 6.47
N THR A 114 -2.93 -6.72 5.66
CA THR A 114 -1.67 -5.96 5.72
C THR A 114 -1.56 -5.21 7.04
N PRO A 115 -0.52 -5.47 7.86
CA PRO A 115 -0.31 -4.76 9.12
C PRO A 115 -0.16 -3.24 8.91
N PRO A 116 -0.59 -2.40 9.88
CA PRO A 116 -0.39 -0.95 9.81
C PRO A 116 1.09 -0.53 9.68
N GLU A 117 2.01 -1.34 10.17
CA GLU A 117 3.46 -1.13 10.04
C GLU A 117 3.94 -1.30 8.59
N ASP A 118 3.40 -2.29 7.88
CA ASP A 118 3.71 -2.52 6.48
C ASP A 118 3.14 -1.40 5.61
N ILE A 119 1.92 -0.92 5.91
CA ILE A 119 1.36 0.27 5.23
C ILE A 119 2.29 1.48 5.42
N ARG A 120 2.81 1.70 6.64
CA ARG A 120 3.79 2.76 6.90
C ARG A 120 5.11 2.56 6.15
N ARG A 121 5.57 1.31 5.99
CA ARG A 121 6.75 0.98 5.19
C ARG A 121 6.52 1.25 3.71
N LEU A 122 5.35 0.93 3.17
CA LEU A 122 4.98 1.25 1.79
C LEU A 122 5.04 2.76 1.56
N THR A 123 4.42 3.55 2.44
CA THR A 123 4.48 5.02 2.41
C THR A 123 5.92 5.53 2.42
N ARG A 124 6.77 4.97 3.28
CA ARG A 124 8.19 5.34 3.37
C ARG A 124 8.92 5.04 2.07
N THR A 125 8.77 3.83 1.54
CA THR A 125 9.44 3.37 0.32
C THR A 125 9.04 4.23 -0.88
N ALA A 126 7.78 4.67 -0.96
CA ALA A 126 7.34 5.58 -2.01
C ALA A 126 7.99 6.95 -1.93
N LEU A 127 8.05 7.51 -0.72
CA LEU A 127 8.64 8.81 -0.48
C LEU A 127 10.15 8.77 -0.76
N GLU A 128 10.83 7.68 -0.39
CA GLU A 128 12.22 7.43 -0.77
C GLU A 128 12.39 7.29 -2.29
N ALA A 129 11.49 6.59 -2.98
CA ALA A 129 11.50 6.48 -4.44
C ALA A 129 11.28 7.83 -5.15
N LEU A 130 10.55 8.74 -4.52
CA LEU A 130 10.40 10.15 -4.94
C LEU A 130 11.63 11.00 -4.62
N GLY A 131 12.64 10.43 -3.95
CA GLY A 131 13.80 11.17 -3.47
C GLY A 131 13.46 12.19 -2.39
N PHE A 132 12.36 12.00 -1.64
CA PHE A 132 12.08 12.86 -0.49
C PHE A 132 13.19 12.67 0.53
N LYS A 133 13.80 13.79 0.90
CA LYS A 133 14.79 13.81 1.95
C LYS A 133 14.08 13.94 3.28
N ARG A 134 14.64 13.28 4.30
CA ARG A 134 14.13 13.32 5.67
C ARG A 134 15.28 13.53 6.62
N LEU A 135 14.96 13.99 7.82
CA LEU A 135 15.91 13.96 8.92
C LEU A 135 16.41 12.53 9.13
N PRO A 136 17.73 12.33 9.29
CA PRO A 136 18.30 11.07 9.72
C PRO A 136 17.60 10.56 10.99
N PRO A 137 17.42 9.23 11.17
CA PRO A 137 16.67 8.67 12.29
C PRO A 137 17.12 9.18 13.67
N GLN A 138 18.42 9.41 13.83
CA GLN A 138 19.03 9.93 15.05
C GLN A 138 18.57 11.38 15.34
N ARG A 139 18.57 12.24 14.31
CA ARG A 139 18.11 13.64 14.41
C ARG A 139 16.59 13.71 14.60
N ALA A 140 15.84 12.88 13.89
CA ALA A 140 14.38 12.78 14.07
C ALA A 140 14.00 12.33 15.49
N ALA A 141 14.69 11.33 16.04
CA ALA A 141 14.49 10.89 17.42
C ALA A 141 14.88 11.98 18.43
N ARG A 142 15.94 12.74 18.15
CA ARG A 142 16.36 13.88 18.99
C ARG A 142 15.32 14.99 18.98
N LEU A 143 14.84 15.40 17.80
CA LEU A 143 13.78 16.39 17.65
C LEU A 143 12.50 15.96 18.38
N SER A 144 12.11 14.67 18.27
CA SER A 144 10.95 14.13 18.99
C SER A 144 11.08 14.26 20.52
N ARG A 145 12.28 14.02 21.07
CA ARG A 145 12.54 14.23 22.51
C ARG A 145 12.50 15.70 22.90
N LEU A 146 13.08 16.59 22.08
CA LEU A 146 13.06 18.02 22.32
C LEU A 146 11.63 18.60 22.25
N LEU A 147 10.80 18.14 21.31
CA LEU A 147 9.38 18.50 21.24
C LEU A 147 8.61 18.14 22.50
N LYS A 148 8.89 16.98 23.10
CA LYS A 148 8.27 16.59 24.39
C LYS A 148 8.71 17.53 25.51
N LEU A 149 10.02 17.80 25.61
CA LEU A 149 10.56 18.72 26.62
C LEU A 149 10.08 20.16 26.43
N HIS A 150 9.88 20.61 25.19
CA HIS A 150 9.34 21.93 24.88
C HIS A 150 7.90 22.07 25.36
N LYS A 151 7.05 21.06 25.12
CA LYS A 151 5.67 21.01 25.61
C LYS A 151 5.56 21.02 27.13
N GLU A 152 6.60 20.53 27.81
CA GLU A 152 6.70 20.54 29.28
C GLU A 152 7.42 21.79 29.82
N GLU A 153 7.77 22.77 28.95
CA GLU A 153 8.52 23.99 29.31
C GLU A 153 9.88 23.72 29.99
N ARG A 154 10.49 22.58 29.67
CA ARG A 154 11.70 22.04 30.33
C ARG A 154 12.97 22.14 29.49
N LEU A 155 12.96 22.95 28.44
CA LEU A 155 14.15 23.13 27.61
C LEU A 155 15.15 24.06 28.27
N THR A 156 16.38 23.58 28.41
CA THR A 156 17.53 24.45 28.70
C THR A 156 17.83 25.35 27.50
N PRO A 157 18.52 26.50 27.69
CA PRO A 157 18.90 27.39 26.58
C PRO A 157 19.67 26.69 25.46
N LYS A 158 20.53 25.71 25.79
CA LYS A 158 21.26 24.90 24.82
C LYS A 158 20.31 24.00 24.01
N GLN A 159 19.35 23.37 24.67
CA GLN A 159 18.35 22.54 24.01
C GLN A 159 17.37 23.36 23.17
N HIS A 160 17.09 24.61 23.55
CA HIS A 160 16.31 25.54 22.75
C HIS A 160 16.98 25.85 21.41
N ARG A 161 18.28 26.18 21.42
CA ARG A 161 19.04 26.40 20.18
C ARG A 161 19.13 25.15 19.31
N GLU A 162 19.31 23.98 19.93
CA GLU A 162 19.31 22.70 19.21
C GLU A 162 17.94 22.39 18.60
N PHE A 163 16.86 22.69 19.32
CA PHE A 163 15.49 22.54 18.86
C PHE A 163 15.21 23.44 17.64
N GLU A 164 15.56 24.73 17.72
CA GLU A 164 15.41 25.68 16.61
C GLU A 164 16.19 25.23 15.37
N ALA A 165 17.44 24.78 15.53
CA ALA A 165 18.25 24.29 14.42
C ALA A 165 17.65 23.05 13.74
N LEU A 166 17.09 22.11 14.52
CA LEU A 166 16.44 20.91 13.97
C LEU A 166 15.08 21.22 13.33
N MET A 167 14.36 22.22 13.84
CA MET A 167 13.12 22.71 13.21
C MET A 167 13.44 23.37 11.88
N ALA A 168 14.43 24.27 11.81
CA ALA A 168 14.84 24.91 10.57
C ALA A 168 15.29 23.91 9.48
N GLU A 169 16.04 22.86 9.87
CA GLU A 169 16.40 21.78 8.96
C GLU A 169 15.17 20.99 8.48
N THR A 170 14.15 20.82 9.33
CA THR A 170 12.88 20.18 8.94
C THR A 170 12.14 21.03 7.92
N ASP A 171 12.04 22.34 8.16
CA ASP A 171 11.38 23.29 7.26
C ASP A 171 12.07 23.33 5.89
N GLU A 172 13.40 23.35 5.87
CA GLU A 172 14.19 23.30 4.63
C GLU A 172 13.96 21.99 3.87
N LEU A 173 13.90 20.86 4.57
CA LEU A 173 13.58 19.56 3.95
C LEU A 173 12.15 19.54 3.40
N GLU A 174 11.19 20.13 4.09
CA GLU A 174 9.79 20.23 3.64
C GLU A 174 9.68 21.09 2.38
N LEU A 175 10.33 22.27 2.34
CA LEU A 175 10.38 23.13 1.16
C LEU A 175 10.99 22.40 -0.04
N ASN A 176 12.17 21.78 0.13
CA ASN A 176 12.81 21.00 -0.94
C ASN A 176 11.92 19.84 -1.45
N ASN A 177 11.20 19.20 -0.55
CA ASN A 177 10.27 18.13 -0.91
C ASN A 177 9.06 18.68 -1.67
N LEU A 178 8.49 19.82 -1.26
CA LEU A 178 7.38 20.48 -1.95
C LEU A 178 7.78 20.97 -3.36
N GLU A 179 8.96 21.56 -3.50
CA GLU A 179 9.50 21.98 -4.80
C GLU A 179 9.63 20.81 -5.77
N ARG A 180 10.12 19.65 -5.29
CA ARG A 180 10.18 18.42 -6.08
C ARG A 180 8.81 17.93 -6.51
N ILE A 181 7.82 17.99 -5.63
CA ILE A 181 6.44 17.64 -5.97
C ILE A 181 5.94 18.54 -7.10
N VAL A 182 6.12 19.86 -6.97
CA VAL A 182 5.67 20.84 -7.97
C VAL A 182 6.36 20.62 -9.31
N ALA A 183 7.68 20.43 -9.33
CA ALA A 183 8.43 20.15 -10.54
C ALA A 183 7.93 18.88 -11.25
N GLN A 184 7.59 17.84 -10.49
CA GLN A 184 7.07 16.59 -11.05
C GLN A 184 5.69 16.77 -11.70
N PHE A 185 4.79 17.52 -11.07
CA PHE A 185 3.45 17.76 -11.61
C PHE A 185 3.42 18.75 -12.78
N GLN A 186 4.42 19.62 -12.92
CA GLN A 186 4.56 20.51 -14.08
C GLN A 186 5.00 19.74 -15.34
N ILE A 187 5.86 18.73 -15.20
CA ILE A 187 6.31 17.88 -16.32
C ILE A 187 5.15 17.03 -16.89
N GLU A 188 4.21 16.60 -16.05
CA GLU A 188 3.01 15.86 -16.50
C GLU A 188 1.99 16.73 -17.25
N GLY A 189 1.96 18.04 -16.98
CA GLY A 189 1.07 18.99 -17.68
C GLY A 189 1.49 19.29 -19.12
N GLU A 190 2.77 19.17 -19.45
CA GLU A 190 3.30 19.44 -20.79
C GLU A 190 3.36 18.20 -21.70
N THR A 191 3.26 16.99 -21.13
CA THR A 191 3.42 15.74 -21.88
C THR A 191 2.12 15.01 -22.21
N SER A 192 0.95 15.63 -21.97
CA SER A 192 -0.34 15.09 -22.39
C SER A 192 -0.60 15.48 -23.86
N PRO A 193 -0.51 14.56 -24.84
CA PRO A 193 -0.94 14.83 -26.20
C PRO A 193 -2.46 14.95 -26.20
N ARG A 194 -2.98 15.98 -26.89
CA ARG A 194 -4.38 16.02 -27.30
C ARG A 194 -4.66 14.98 -28.36
#